data_AF-A0A915N4W7-F1
#
_entry.id   AF-A0A915N4W7-F1
#
_cell.length_a   1.000
_cell.length_b   1.000
_cell.length_c   1.000
_cell.angle_alpha   90.00
_cell.angle_beta   90.00
_cell.angle_gamma   90.00
#
_symmetry.space_group_name_H-M   'P 1'
#
loop_
_entity.id
_entity.type
_entity.pdbx_description
1 polymer ?
#
loop_
_entity_poly.entity_id
_entity_poly.type
_entity_poly.pdbx_seq_one_letter_code
_entity_poly.pdbx_strand_id
1 'polypeptide(L)'
;KERGAYILQQKIWPVVAKNYMKRPFEKPTLEDIVSEVGIYGTFIGNQENGGKVLWNRVEGYLVRSKAHNVNQGGVSEGGGVVDSLILFPENELKY
;
A
#
# COMPACT_ATOMS: atom_id res chain seq x y z
N LYS A 1 -2.21 18.44 -26.58
CA LYS A 1 -3.35 17.49 -26.39
C LYS A 1 -3.02 16.39 -25.38
N GLU A 2 -1.79 15.88 -25.33
CA GLU A 2 -1.40 14.78 -24.42
C GLU A 2 -1.39 15.12 -22.92
N ARG A 3 -1.19 16.39 -22.54
CA ARG A 3 -1.20 16.83 -21.14
C ARG A 3 -2.50 16.50 -20.39
N GLY A 4 -3.63 16.40 -21.09
CA GLY A 4 -4.93 16.04 -20.48
C GLY A 4 -5.02 14.60 -19.99
N ALA A 5 -4.06 13.74 -20.31
CA ALA A 5 -4.01 12.35 -19.85
C ALA A 5 -3.34 12.19 -18.47
N TYR A 6 -2.79 13.27 -17.88
CA TYR A 6 -1.99 13.21 -16.66
C TYR A 6 -2.57 14.09 -15.57
N ILE A 7 -2.41 13.64 -14.32
CA ILE A 7 -2.68 14.42 -13.11
C ILE A 7 -1.37 14.72 -12.40
N LEU A 8 -1.31 15.87 -11.71
CA LEU A 8 -0.23 16.18 -10.77
C LEU A 8 -0.71 15.84 -9.37
N GLN A 9 0.06 15.02 -8.64
CA GLN A 9 -0.22 14.65 -7.25
C GLN A 9 1.00 15.02 -6.39
N GLN A 10 0.73 15.52 -5.19
CA GLN A 10 1.78 15.73 -4.19
C GLN A 10 2.41 14.39 -3.81
N LYS A 11 3.74 14.31 -3.86
CA LYS A 11 4.47 13.13 -3.42
C LYS A 11 4.39 13.01 -1.89
N ILE A 12 3.95 11.86 -1.42
CA ILE A 12 3.96 11.50 0.01
C ILE A 12 5.36 11.03 0.38
N TRP A 13 5.86 11.48 1.53
CA TRP A 13 7.15 11.08 2.10
C TRP A 13 6.91 10.25 3.38
N PRO A 14 6.75 8.93 3.27
CA PRO A 14 6.50 8.05 4.42
C PRO A 14 7.76 7.85 5.26
N VAL A 15 7.57 7.30 6.47
CA VAL A 15 8.67 6.85 7.32
C VAL A 15 9.47 5.76 6.60
N VAL A 16 10.80 5.90 6.62
CA VAL A 16 11.72 4.89 6.11
C VAL A 16 12.09 3.95 7.25
N ALA A 17 11.95 2.65 7.01
CA ALA A 17 12.29 1.61 7.98
C ALA A 17 13.30 0.63 7.40
N LYS A 18 14.17 0.07 8.25
CA LYS A 18 15.01 -1.07 7.87
C LYS A 18 14.18 -2.35 7.91
N ASN A 19 14.15 -3.10 6.80
CA ASN A 19 13.50 -4.40 6.75
C ASN A 19 14.26 -5.37 5.84
N TYR A 20 14.04 -6.67 6.02
CA TYR A 20 14.61 -7.70 5.14
C TYR A 20 13.69 -7.95 3.95
N MET A 21 14.19 -7.67 2.75
CA MET A 21 13.52 -7.98 1.50
C MET A 21 13.86 -9.40 1.08
N LYS A 22 12.84 -10.28 0.98
CA LYS A 22 13.01 -11.65 0.53
C LYS A 22 12.33 -11.85 -0.82
N ARG A 23 13.12 -12.26 -1.81
CA ARG A 23 12.65 -12.66 -3.14
C ARG A 23 12.97 -14.14 -3.41
N PRO A 24 12.21 -14.81 -4.29
CA PRO A 24 12.52 -16.18 -4.71
C PRO A 24 13.95 -16.30 -5.22
N PHE A 25 14.65 -17.37 -4.85
CA PHE A 25 16.00 -17.70 -5.31
C PHE A 25 17.13 -16.70 -4.97
N GLU A 26 16.81 -15.60 -4.30
CA GLU A 26 17.78 -14.60 -3.84
C GLU A 26 18.02 -14.71 -2.33
N LYS A 27 19.19 -14.28 -1.85
CA LYS A 27 19.42 -14.13 -0.41
C LYS A 27 18.60 -12.93 0.11
N PRO A 28 18.02 -13.00 1.32
CA PRO A 28 17.38 -11.83 1.90
C PRO A 28 18.38 -10.67 2.01
N THR A 29 17.93 -9.46 1.67
CA THR A 29 18.73 -8.23 1.73
C THR A 29 18.15 -7.29 2.78
N LEU A 30 18.99 -6.69 3.61
CA LEU A 30 18.57 -5.65 4.55
C LEU A 30 18.54 -4.31 3.82
N GLU A 31 17.37 -3.71 3.67
CA GLU A 31 17.16 -2.51 2.87
C GLU A 31 16.37 -1.44 3.65
N ASP A 32 16.56 -0.18 3.24
CA ASP A 32 15.66 0.92 3.63
C ASP A 32 14.41 0.86 2.76
N ILE A 33 13.27 0.57 3.38
CA ILE A 33 11.99 0.40 2.72
C ILE A 33 11.00 1.51 3.09
N VAL A 34 9.99 1.64 2.26
CA VAL A 34 8.75 2.34 2.56
C VAL A 34 7.58 1.39 2.32
N SER A 35 6.54 1.53 3.13
CA SER A 35 5.35 0.67 3.07
C SER A 35 4.10 1.46 2.66
N GLU A 36 3.21 0.80 1.95
CA GLU A 36 1.90 1.28 1.56
C GLU A 36 0.83 0.33 2.10
N VAL A 37 -0.14 0.87 2.84
CA VAL A 37 -1.25 0.10 3.43
C VAL A 37 -2.49 0.24 2.55
N GLY A 38 -2.92 -0.87 1.96
CA GLY A 38 -4.21 -1.00 1.28
C GLY A 38 -5.26 -1.54 2.23
N ILE A 39 -6.45 -0.94 2.23
CA ILE A 39 -7.61 -1.38 3.01
C ILE A 39 -8.67 -1.91 2.05
N TYR A 40 -9.10 -3.15 2.24
CA TYR A 40 -10.14 -3.74 1.40
C TYR A 40 -11.53 -3.29 1.87
N GLY A 41 -12.36 -2.86 0.93
CA GLY A 41 -13.76 -2.51 1.15
C GLY A 41 -14.67 -3.38 0.29
N THR A 42 -15.73 -3.91 0.87
CA THR A 42 -16.79 -4.64 0.15
C THR A 42 -18.07 -3.82 0.18
N PHE A 43 -18.69 -3.65 -0.99
CA PHE A 43 -19.91 -2.88 -1.16
C PHE A 43 -20.91 -3.63 -2.03
N ILE A 44 -22.15 -3.74 -1.56
CA ILE A 44 -23.28 -4.31 -2.30
C ILE A 44 -24.41 -3.30 -2.22
N GLY A 45 -24.93 -2.89 -3.37
CA GLY A 45 -26.13 -2.07 -3.47
C GLY A 45 -27.11 -2.69 -4.44
N ASN A 46 -28.39 -2.32 -4.31
CA ASN A 46 -29.38 -2.51 -5.34
C ASN A 46 -29.87 -1.14 -5.85
N GLN A 47 -30.44 -1.11 -7.06
CA GLN A 47 -30.95 0.12 -7.68
C GLN A 47 -32.46 0.29 -7.49
N GLU A 48 -33.09 -0.58 -6.69
CA GLU A 48 -34.54 -0.52 -6.45
C GLU A 48 -34.91 0.74 -5.67
N ASN A 49 -36.07 1.33 -5.99
CA ASN A 49 -36.68 2.45 -5.27
C ASN A 49 -35.72 3.62 -4.97
N GLY A 50 -34.89 4.02 -5.94
CA GLY A 50 -33.94 5.13 -5.79
C GLY A 50 -32.58 4.72 -5.22
N GLY A 51 -32.31 3.41 -5.12
CA GLY A 51 -31.03 2.86 -4.71
C GLY A 51 -30.97 2.55 -3.22
N LYS A 52 -30.50 1.36 -2.88
CA LYS A 52 -30.32 0.91 -1.49
C LYS A 52 -28.95 0.31 -1.30
N VAL A 53 -28.25 0.74 -0.27
CA VAL A 53 -27.03 0.07 0.21
C VAL A 53 -27.44 -1.17 1.01
N LEU A 54 -26.99 -2.34 0.57
CA LEU A 54 -27.22 -3.61 1.24
C LEU A 54 -26.02 -4.02 2.10
N TRP A 55 -24.82 -3.63 1.67
CA TRP A 55 -23.57 -3.94 2.34
C TRP A 55 -22.53 -2.85 2.08
N ASN A 56 -21.81 -2.45 3.11
CA ASN A 56 -20.68 -1.54 3.01
C ASN A 56 -19.76 -1.78 4.22
N ARG A 57 -18.69 -2.54 4.04
CA ARG A 57 -17.78 -2.95 5.13
C ARG A 57 -16.32 -2.81 4.71
N VAL A 58 -15.48 -2.60 5.70
CA VAL A 58 -14.03 -2.79 5.60
C VAL A 58 -13.72 -4.22 6.00
N GLU A 59 -13.01 -4.96 5.13
CA GLU A 59 -12.80 -6.40 5.27
C GLU A 59 -11.36 -6.79 4.97
N GLY A 60 -10.45 -6.38 5.85
CA GLY A 60 -9.05 -6.75 5.80
C GLY A 60 -8.15 -5.70 5.13
N TYR A 61 -6.89 -6.07 4.98
CA TYR A 61 -5.84 -5.18 4.50
C TYR A 61 -4.75 -5.95 3.74
N LEU A 62 -3.95 -5.21 2.99
CA LEU A 62 -2.72 -5.67 2.36
C LEU A 62 -1.65 -4.60 2.57
N VAL A 63 -0.47 -5.01 3.03
CA VAL A 63 0.69 -4.12 3.03
C VAL A 63 1.60 -4.50 1.87
N ARG A 64 2.09 -3.48 1.17
CA ARG A 64 3.14 -3.62 0.16
C ARG A 64 4.33 -2.79 0.59
N SER A 65 5.52 -3.36 0.51
CA SER A 65 6.77 -2.68 0.84
C SER A 65 7.69 -2.64 -0.39
N LYS A 66 8.42 -1.56 -0.56
CA LYS A 66 9.43 -1.39 -1.61
C LYS A 66 10.65 -0.66 -1.06
N ALA A 67 11.79 -0.80 -1.74
CA ALA A 67 12.96 0.03 -1.44
C ALA A 67 12.62 1.51 -1.59
N HIS A 68 13.06 2.34 -0.64
CA HIS A 68 12.70 3.77 -0.54
C HIS A 68 13.10 4.60 -1.78
N ASN A 69 14.13 4.16 -2.51
CA ASN A 69 14.69 4.83 -3.67
C ASN A 69 14.05 4.39 -5.01
N VAL A 70 13.05 3.50 -4.99
CA VAL A 70 12.40 2.99 -6.20
C VAL A 70 11.05 3.66 -6.43
N ASN A 71 10.80 4.07 -7.68
CA ASN A 71 9.54 4.72 -8.05
C ASN A 71 8.37 3.72 -8.16
N GLN A 72 8.61 2.55 -8.76
CA GLN A 72 7.63 1.47 -8.91
C GLN A 72 7.55 0.58 -7.67
N GLY A 73 6.39 -0.04 -7.42
CA GLY A 73 6.12 -0.74 -6.16
C GLY A 73 5.07 -1.85 -6.27
N GLY A 74 4.64 -2.21 -7.47
CA GLY A 74 3.77 -3.35 -7.69
C GLY A 74 4.51 -4.64 -7.35
N VAL A 75 3.81 -5.55 -6.64
CA VAL A 75 4.37 -6.86 -6.30
C VAL A 75 4.50 -7.72 -7.56
N SER A 76 3.46 -7.74 -8.41
CA SER A 76 3.41 -8.54 -9.64
C SER A 76 4.43 -8.15 -10.70
N GLU A 77 4.83 -6.87 -10.74
CA GLU A 77 5.89 -6.35 -11.62
C GLU A 77 7.30 -6.52 -11.04
N GLY A 78 7.42 -7.02 -9.80
CA GLY A 78 8.70 -7.22 -9.11
C GLY A 78 9.23 -5.99 -8.36
N GLY A 79 8.57 -4.84 -8.43
CA GLY A 79 8.99 -3.60 -7.76
C GLY A 79 8.85 -3.63 -6.23
N GLY A 80 7.87 -4.38 -5.71
CA GLY A 80 7.62 -4.51 -4.26
C GLY A 80 7.59 -5.96 -3.77
N VAL A 81 7.28 -6.12 -2.48
CA VAL A 81 6.97 -7.38 -1.80
C VAL A 81 5.71 -7.21 -0.95
N VAL A 82 5.06 -8.32 -0.60
CA VAL A 82 3.96 -8.33 0.39
C VAL A 82 4.54 -8.25 1.79
N ASP A 83 3.88 -7.52 2.67
CA ASP A 83 4.31 -7.30 4.04
C ASP A 83 3.13 -7.39 5.04
N SER A 84 3.42 -7.22 6.32
CA SER A 84 2.45 -7.15 7.42
C SER A 84 2.66 -5.89 8.28
N LEU A 85 1.72 -5.57 9.17
CA LEU A 85 1.85 -4.44 10.10
C LEU A 85 2.20 -4.91 11.50
N ILE A 86 3.07 -4.15 12.16
CA ILE A 86 3.19 -4.14 13.61
C ILE A 86 2.60 -2.82 14.08
N LEU A 87 1.53 -2.90 14.87
CA LEU A 87 0.93 -1.72 15.49
C LEU A 87 1.73 -1.38 16.76
N PHE A 88 2.04 -0.10 16.92
CA PHE A 88 2.75 0.41 18.08
C PHE A 88 2.10 1.71 18.57
N PRO A 89 2.21 2.04 19.87
CA PRO A 89 1.73 3.31 20.42
C PRO A 89 2.40 4.53 19.76
N GLU A 90 1.63 5.60 19.53
CA GLU A 90 2.15 6.81 18.87
C GLU A 90 3.38 7.41 19.57
N ASN A 91 3.43 7.35 20.91
CA ASN A 91 4.55 7.86 21.70
C ASN A 91 5.87 7.07 21.54
N GLU A 92 5.85 5.96 20.82
CA GLU A 92 7.06 5.19 20.46
C GLU A 92 7.66 5.60 19.11
N LEU A 93 6.99 6.45 18.32
CA LEU A 93 7.56 7.05 17.11
C LEU A 93 8.62 8.09 17.50
N LYS A 94 9.88 7.73 17.28
CA LYS A 94 11.00 8.67 17.33
C LYS A 94 11.32 9.09 15.91
N TYR A 95 10.88 10.30 15.53
CA TYR A 95 11.30 10.96 14.29
C TYR A 95 12.69 11.58 14.44
#